data_AF-A0AAI7ZCU1-F1
#
_entry.id   AF-A0AAI7ZCU1-F1
#
_cell.length_a   1.000
_cell.length_b   1.000
_cell.length_c   1.000
_cell.angle_alpha   90.00
_cell.angle_beta   90.00
_cell.angle_gamma   90.00
#
_symmetry.space_group_name_H-M   'P 1'
#
loop_
_entity.id
_entity.type
_entity.pdbx_description
1 polymer ?
#
loop_
_entity_poly.entity_id
_entity_poly.type
_entity_poly.pdbx_seq_one_letter_code
_entity_poly.pdbx_strand_id
1 'polypeptide(L)'
;MREPAHTWSVLHQLKARRCERMQERSSDCRRALEHCDRELARCRQEAEACTTRLASCDAALMDKAGVGGSIDIDTILQHERFRTVLVEACRAAEQAQTAASQSLQSARDELASVQQALSKLQAQAQVYADKAASARRARQAQREAAEEEDAIEALVALRSHRTAQRGAR
;
A
#
# COMPACT_ATOMS: atom_id res chain seq x y z
N MET A 1 -11.21 39.25 -8.85
CA MET A 1 -10.26 38.14 -8.57
C MET A 1 -10.97 36.83 -8.15
N ARG A 2 -11.62 36.12 -9.09
CA ARG A 2 -12.34 34.84 -8.81
C ARG A 2 -11.44 33.60 -8.81
N GLU A 3 -10.20 33.71 -9.26
CA GLU A 3 -9.35 32.57 -9.62
C GLU A 3 -8.71 31.78 -8.46
N PRO A 4 -8.20 32.38 -7.36
CA PRO A 4 -7.36 31.62 -6.43
C PRO A 4 -8.06 30.45 -5.73
N ALA A 5 -9.31 30.62 -5.25
CA ALA A 5 -10.03 29.54 -4.57
C ALA A 5 -10.44 28.39 -5.50
N HIS A 6 -10.70 28.70 -6.77
CA HIS A 6 -11.04 27.69 -7.77
C HIS A 6 -9.80 26.84 -8.09
N THR A 7 -8.65 27.48 -8.31
CA THR A 7 -7.37 26.81 -8.56
C THR A 7 -6.99 25.85 -7.42
N TRP A 8 -7.13 26.27 -6.16
CA TRP A 8 -6.85 25.38 -5.02
C TRP A 8 -7.82 24.20 -4.95
N SER A 9 -9.10 24.40 -5.29
CA SER A 9 -10.08 23.31 -5.31
C SER A 9 -9.79 22.27 -6.40
N VAL A 10 -9.36 22.72 -7.59
CA VAL A 10 -8.99 21.84 -8.70
C VAL A 10 -7.74 21.05 -8.35
N LEU A 11 -6.72 21.69 -7.77
CA LEU A 11 -5.51 21.01 -7.32
C LEU A 11 -5.80 19.98 -6.24
N HIS A 12 -6.68 20.29 -5.29
CA HIS A 12 -7.14 19.32 -4.29
C HIS A 12 -7.82 18.11 -4.95
N GLN A 13 -8.76 18.32 -5.87
CA GLN A 13 -9.46 17.23 -6.58
C GLN A 13 -8.48 16.35 -7.39
N LEU A 14 -7.51 16.95 -8.08
CA LEU A 14 -6.49 16.22 -8.82
C LEU A 14 -5.63 15.34 -7.88
N LYS A 15 -5.27 15.87 -6.71
CA LYS A 15 -4.50 15.12 -5.71
C LYS A 15 -5.34 14.02 -5.07
N ALA A 16 -6.61 14.27 -4.75
CA ALA A 16 -7.53 13.28 -4.21
C ALA A 16 -7.68 12.08 -5.16
N ARG A 17 -7.94 12.32 -6.45
CA ARG A 17 -7.99 11.25 -7.47
C ARG A 17 -6.69 10.47 -7.59
N ARG A 18 -5.54 11.13 -7.39
CA ARG A 18 -4.24 10.46 -7.38
C ARG A 18 -4.04 9.64 -6.11
N CYS A 19 -4.57 10.08 -4.96
CA CYS A 19 -4.60 9.29 -3.73
C CYS A 19 -5.43 8.02 -3.91
N GLU A 20 -6.62 8.10 -4.51
CA GLU A 20 -7.48 6.95 -4.81
C GLU A 20 -6.72 5.90 -5.63
N ARG A 21 -6.13 6.29 -6.76
CA ARG A 21 -5.31 5.37 -7.58
C ARG A 21 -4.12 4.79 -6.82
N MET A 22 -3.50 5.55 -5.92
CA MET A 22 -2.39 5.06 -5.12
C MET A 22 -2.84 4.12 -4.00
N GLN A 23 -4.06 4.30 -3.47
CA GLN A 23 -4.69 3.37 -2.54
C GLN A 23 -5.03 2.04 -3.22
N GLU A 24 -5.54 2.08 -4.45
CA GLU A 24 -5.73 0.89 -5.29
C GLU A 24 -4.41 0.14 -5.47
N ARG A 25 -3.34 0.85 -5.87
CA ARG A 25 -1.99 0.24 -5.97
C ARG A 25 -1.52 -0.34 -4.64
N SER A 26 -1.78 0.32 -3.51
CA SER A 26 -1.45 -0.22 -2.19
C SER A 26 -2.25 -1.50 -1.87
N SER A 27 -3.50 -1.60 -2.33
CA SER A 27 -4.28 -2.83 -2.22
C SER A 27 -3.73 -3.94 -3.10
N ASP A 28 -3.24 -3.62 -4.30
CA ASP A 28 -2.57 -4.57 -5.19
C ASP A 28 -1.29 -5.11 -4.57
N CYS A 29 -0.45 -4.24 -4.03
CA CYS A 29 0.78 -4.65 -3.33
C CYS A 29 0.48 -5.55 -2.13
N ARG A 30 -0.60 -5.30 -1.38
CA ARG A 30 -1.03 -6.19 -0.29
C ARG A 30 -1.44 -7.57 -0.79
N ARG A 31 -2.22 -7.64 -1.87
CA ARG A 31 -2.60 -8.92 -2.50
C ARG A 31 -1.38 -9.68 -3.03
N ALA A 32 -0.41 -8.98 -3.62
CA ALA A 32 0.85 -9.57 -4.06
C ALA A 32 1.65 -10.13 -2.88
N LEU A 33 1.73 -9.39 -1.76
CA LEU A 33 2.39 -9.84 -0.54
C LEU A 33 1.73 -11.11 0.03
N GLU A 34 0.40 -11.16 0.09
CA GLU A 34 -0.35 -12.36 0.51
C GLU A 34 -0.11 -13.56 -0.43
N HIS A 35 0.13 -13.31 -1.71
CA HIS A 35 0.53 -14.35 -2.65
C HIS A 35 1.96 -14.85 -2.35
N CYS A 36 2.93 -13.94 -2.19
CA CYS A 36 4.30 -14.30 -1.83
C CYS A 36 4.40 -15.06 -0.50
N ASP A 37 3.63 -14.68 0.52
CA ASP A 37 3.58 -15.39 1.80
C ASP A 37 3.09 -16.83 1.62
N ARG A 38 2.05 -17.04 0.79
CA ARG A 38 1.53 -18.38 0.47
C ARG A 38 2.54 -19.23 -0.31
N GLU A 39 3.20 -18.64 -1.30
CA GLU A 39 4.23 -19.34 -2.07
C GLU A 39 5.43 -19.69 -1.20
N LEU A 40 5.86 -18.80 -0.29
CA LEU A 40 6.90 -19.13 0.68
C LEU A 40 6.51 -20.29 1.60
N ALA A 41 5.25 -20.31 2.07
CA ALA A 41 4.75 -21.42 2.88
C ALA A 41 4.78 -22.75 2.12
N ARG A 42 4.41 -22.74 0.83
CA ARG A 42 4.51 -23.91 -0.06
C ARG A 42 5.96 -24.37 -0.23
N CYS A 43 6.86 -23.47 -0.59
CA CYS A 43 8.28 -23.81 -0.75
C CYS A 43 8.90 -24.37 0.54
N ARG A 44 8.51 -23.85 1.71
CA ARG A 44 8.95 -24.39 3.01
C ARG A 44 8.47 -25.82 3.22
N GLN A 45 7.19 -26.10 2.97
CA GLN A 45 6.63 -27.45 3.08
C GLN A 45 7.32 -28.42 2.11
N GLU A 46 7.62 -27.97 0.88
CA GLU A 46 8.34 -28.77 -0.11
C GLU A 46 9.77 -29.07 0.33
N ALA A 47 10.50 -28.08 0.86
CA ALA A 47 11.84 -28.27 1.40
C ALA A 47 11.84 -29.25 2.59
N GLU A 48 10.90 -29.11 3.53
CA GLU A 48 10.72 -30.03 4.67
C GLU A 48 10.33 -31.45 4.24
N ALA A 49 9.45 -31.58 3.24
CA ALA A 49 9.08 -32.87 2.68
C ALA A 49 10.28 -33.54 1.99
N CYS A 50 11.09 -32.76 1.28
CA CYS A 50 12.32 -33.23 0.64
C CYS A 50 13.33 -33.77 1.68
N THR A 51 13.60 -33.03 2.75
CA THR A 51 14.51 -33.49 3.82
C THR A 51 13.99 -34.75 4.51
N THR A 52 12.67 -34.83 4.76
CA THR A 52 12.03 -36.02 5.33
C THR A 52 12.16 -37.25 4.42
N ARG A 53 11.98 -37.06 3.10
CA ARG A 53 12.15 -38.14 2.11
C ARG A 53 13.60 -38.61 2.02
N LEU A 54 14.57 -37.69 2.10
CA LEU A 54 16.00 -38.04 2.13
C LEU A 54 16.35 -38.83 3.38
N ALA A 55 15.90 -38.39 4.56
CA ALA A 55 16.12 -39.11 5.81
C ALA A 55 15.47 -40.51 5.81
N SER A 56 14.27 -40.63 5.25
CA SER A 56 13.57 -41.92 5.10
C SER A 56 14.29 -42.86 4.13
N CYS A 57 14.88 -42.31 3.06
CA CYS A 57 15.72 -43.07 2.14
C CYS A 57 16.93 -43.65 2.89
N ASP A 58 17.69 -42.79 3.58
CA ASP A 58 18.88 -43.19 4.35
C ASP A 58 18.54 -44.24 5.42
N ALA A 59 17.44 -44.06 6.16
CA ALA A 59 16.96 -45.02 7.16
C ALA A 59 16.62 -46.39 6.55
N ALA A 60 15.98 -46.42 5.38
CA ALA A 60 15.61 -47.68 4.72
C ALA A 60 16.84 -48.51 4.29
N LEU A 61 17.98 -47.87 3.98
CA LEU A 61 19.23 -48.60 3.72
C LEU A 61 19.82 -49.16 5.02
N MET A 62 19.79 -48.38 6.10
CA MET A 62 20.28 -48.82 7.42
C MET A 62 19.47 -50.00 7.96
N ASP A 63 18.15 -49.99 7.81
CA ASP A 63 17.29 -51.10 8.22
C ASP A 63 17.64 -52.39 7.46
N LYS A 64 17.90 -52.31 6.16
CA LYS A 64 18.35 -53.47 5.36
C LYS A 64 19.71 -54.01 5.82
N ALA A 65 20.60 -53.15 6.30
CA ALA A 65 21.91 -53.54 6.83
C ALA A 65 21.80 -54.16 8.23
N GLY A 66 20.89 -53.65 9.06
CA GLY A 66 20.72 -54.05 10.46
C GLY A 66 20.05 -55.41 10.66
N VAL A 67 19.36 -55.96 9.65
CA VAL A 67 18.67 -57.26 9.71
C VAL A 67 19.63 -58.46 9.50
N GLY A 68 20.95 -58.23 9.46
CA GLY A 68 21.96 -59.29 9.35
C GLY A 68 22.04 -59.97 7.98
N GLY A 69 21.34 -59.42 6.98
CA GLY A 69 21.45 -59.83 5.58
C GLY A 69 22.62 -59.13 4.89
N SER A 70 23.33 -59.85 4.01
CA SER A 70 24.31 -59.24 3.11
C SER A 70 23.58 -58.34 2.10
N ILE A 71 23.85 -57.04 2.13
CA ILE A 71 23.36 -56.13 1.09
C ILE A 71 24.17 -56.36 -0.18
N ASP A 72 23.48 -56.66 -1.27
CA ASP A 72 24.10 -56.80 -2.58
C ASP A 72 24.65 -55.46 -3.12
N ILE A 73 25.76 -55.52 -3.85
CA ILE A 73 26.46 -54.33 -4.36
C ILE A 73 25.55 -53.51 -5.28
N ASP A 74 24.71 -54.16 -6.11
CA ASP A 74 23.82 -53.43 -7.01
C ASP A 74 22.76 -52.65 -6.21
N THR A 75 22.32 -53.16 -5.06
CA THR A 75 21.38 -52.46 -4.17
C THR A 75 22.01 -51.19 -3.58
N ILE A 76 23.29 -51.24 -3.20
CA ILE A 76 24.04 -50.08 -2.70
C ILE A 76 24.16 -49.03 -3.81
N LEU A 77 24.57 -49.43 -5.02
CA LEU A 77 24.73 -48.52 -6.14
C LEU A 77 23.41 -47.88 -6.59
N GLN A 78 22.30 -48.64 -6.57
CA GLN A 78 20.97 -48.09 -6.85
C GLN A 78 20.54 -47.06 -5.80
N HIS A 79 20.79 -47.36 -4.52
CA HIS A 79 20.50 -46.43 -3.44
C HIS A 79 21.28 -45.12 -3.59
N GLU A 80 22.59 -45.19 -3.82
CA GLU A 80 23.43 -43.99 -4.01
C GLU A 80 22.95 -43.12 -5.19
N ARG A 81 22.57 -43.74 -6.30
CA ARG A 81 22.02 -43.01 -7.47
C ARG A 81 20.71 -42.30 -7.11
N PHE A 82 19.79 -43.01 -6.46
CA PHE A 82 18.50 -42.43 -6.06
C PHE A 82 18.68 -41.32 -5.02
N ARG A 83 19.56 -41.54 -4.03
CA ARG A 83 19.93 -40.56 -3.02
C ARG A 83 20.51 -39.30 -3.65
N THR A 84 21.39 -39.42 -4.64
CA THR A 84 21.94 -38.28 -5.38
C THR A 84 20.84 -37.43 -6.00
N VAL A 85 19.87 -38.06 -6.67
CA VAL A 85 18.71 -37.35 -7.27
C VAL A 85 17.87 -36.66 -6.19
N LEU A 86 17.66 -37.30 -5.03
CA LEU A 86 16.93 -36.69 -3.91
C LEU A 86 17.68 -35.48 -3.34
N VAL A 87 19.00 -35.56 -3.19
CA VAL A 87 19.82 -34.44 -2.70
C VAL A 87 19.73 -33.25 -3.66
N GLU A 88 19.80 -33.49 -4.97
CA GLU A 88 19.61 -32.43 -5.98
C GLU A 88 18.22 -31.80 -5.90
N ALA A 89 17.17 -32.61 -5.73
CA ALA A 89 15.81 -32.13 -5.55
C ALA A 89 15.64 -31.32 -4.25
N CYS A 90 16.26 -31.74 -3.14
CA CYS A 90 16.27 -30.99 -1.88
C CYS A 90 16.94 -29.62 -2.07
N ARG A 91 18.10 -29.59 -2.73
CA ARG A 91 18.83 -28.36 -3.02
C ARG A 91 18.02 -27.41 -3.89
N ALA A 92 17.30 -27.93 -4.90
CA ALA A 92 16.41 -27.12 -5.73
C ALA A 92 15.25 -26.52 -4.90
N ALA A 93 14.65 -27.30 -3.98
CA ALA A 93 13.60 -26.82 -3.09
C ALA A 93 14.12 -25.72 -2.12
N GLU A 94 15.32 -25.87 -1.55
CA GLU A 94 15.95 -24.85 -0.70
C GLU A 94 16.24 -23.55 -1.47
N GLN A 95 16.67 -23.67 -2.72
CA GLN A 95 16.86 -22.51 -3.61
C GLN A 95 15.53 -21.82 -3.91
N ALA A 96 14.47 -22.58 -4.20
CA ALA A 96 13.13 -22.04 -4.41
C ALA A 96 12.58 -21.34 -3.16
N GLN A 97 12.80 -21.91 -1.97
CA GLN A 97 12.46 -21.26 -0.69
C GLN A 97 13.21 -19.94 -0.48
N THR A 98 14.51 -19.92 -0.82
CA THR A 98 15.33 -18.72 -0.72
C THR A 98 14.83 -17.63 -1.67
N ALA A 99 14.54 -17.99 -2.93
CA ALA A 99 13.99 -17.08 -3.93
C ALA A 99 12.59 -16.55 -3.52
N ALA A 100 11.72 -17.41 -2.98
CA ALA A 100 10.42 -17.00 -2.46
C ALA A 100 10.56 -16.04 -1.26
N SER A 101 11.54 -16.27 -0.38
CA SER A 101 11.83 -15.38 0.75
C SER A 101 12.31 -14.00 0.28
N GLN A 102 13.17 -13.95 -0.72
CA GLN A 102 13.62 -12.70 -1.33
C GLN A 102 12.46 -11.96 -2.02
N SER A 103 11.62 -12.68 -2.76
CA SER A 103 10.44 -12.12 -3.42
C SER A 103 9.45 -11.52 -2.42
N LEU A 104 9.24 -12.19 -1.28
CA LEU A 104 8.43 -11.67 -0.18
C LEU A 104 9.03 -10.38 0.42
N GLN A 105 10.34 -10.34 0.60
CA GLN A 105 11.00 -9.13 1.10
C GLN A 105 10.86 -7.97 0.11
N SER A 106 11.07 -8.21 -1.18
CA SER A 106 10.86 -7.20 -2.22
C SER A 106 9.42 -6.68 -2.23
N ALA A 107 8.42 -7.55 -2.09
CA ALA A 107 7.01 -7.15 -2.01
C ALA A 107 6.71 -6.28 -0.77
N ARG A 108 7.35 -6.56 0.36
CA ARG A 108 7.25 -5.72 1.58
C ARG A 108 7.84 -4.34 1.37
N ASP A 109 9.02 -4.27 0.76
CA ASP A 109 9.70 -3.01 0.48
C ASP A 109 8.90 -2.15 -0.50
N GLU A 110 8.33 -2.78 -1.54
CA GLU A 110 7.42 -2.11 -2.48
C GLU A 110 6.16 -1.56 -1.79
N LEU A 111 5.52 -2.36 -0.93
CA LEU A 111 4.36 -1.91 -0.16
C LEU A 111 4.71 -0.71 0.73
N ALA A 112 5.84 -0.76 1.45
CA ALA A 112 6.31 0.34 2.28
C ALA A 112 6.57 1.61 1.47
N SER A 113 7.21 1.49 0.30
CA SER A 113 7.44 2.58 -0.63
C SER A 113 6.14 3.22 -1.12
N VAL A 114 5.15 2.40 -1.51
CA VAL A 114 3.82 2.87 -1.95
C VAL A 114 3.09 3.57 -0.80
N GLN A 115 3.12 3.03 0.41
CA GLN A 115 2.52 3.65 1.60
C GLN A 115 3.16 5.00 1.92
N GLN A 116 4.48 5.10 1.83
CA GLN A 116 5.20 6.37 2.04
C GLN A 116 4.85 7.40 0.95
N ALA A 117 4.73 6.98 -0.31
CA ALA A 117 4.33 7.86 -1.39
C ALA A 117 2.87 8.33 -1.21
N LEU A 118 1.98 7.45 -0.76
CA LEU A 118 0.59 7.77 -0.47
C LEU A 118 0.46 8.79 0.67
N SER A 119 1.19 8.61 1.78
CA SER A 119 1.13 9.55 2.91
C SER A 119 1.62 10.95 2.53
N LYS A 120 2.70 11.04 1.76
CA LYS A 120 3.19 12.32 1.19
C LYS A 120 2.14 12.97 0.30
N LEU A 121 1.45 12.19 -0.53
CA LEU A 121 0.42 12.69 -1.42
C LEU A 121 -0.83 13.18 -0.67
N GLN A 122 -1.24 12.46 0.37
CA GLN A 122 -2.34 12.85 1.26
C GLN A 122 -2.03 14.16 1.98
N ALA A 123 -0.80 14.32 2.48
CA ALA A 123 -0.36 15.58 3.09
C ALA A 123 -0.43 16.75 2.09
N GLN A 124 -0.01 16.55 0.85
CA GLN A 124 -0.13 17.58 -0.20
C GLN A 124 -1.59 17.91 -0.53
N ALA A 125 -2.46 16.90 -0.60
CA ALA A 125 -3.89 17.11 -0.82
C ALA A 125 -4.49 17.96 0.30
N GLN A 126 -4.17 17.66 1.56
CA GLN A 126 -4.67 18.40 2.72
C GLN A 126 -4.26 19.89 2.67
N VAL A 127 -3.00 20.18 2.32
CA VAL A 127 -2.54 21.57 2.17
C VAL A 127 -3.37 22.35 1.14
N TYR A 128 -3.74 21.72 0.02
CA TYR A 128 -4.60 22.37 -0.97
C TYR A 128 -6.04 22.51 -0.49
N ALA A 129 -6.55 21.54 0.27
CA ALA A 129 -7.87 21.63 0.90
C ALA A 129 -7.94 22.83 1.87
N ASP A 130 -6.92 22.99 2.72
CA ASP A 130 -6.82 24.08 3.69
C ASP A 130 -6.72 25.44 3.00
N LYS A 131 -5.90 25.55 1.95
CA LYS A 131 -5.79 26.77 1.13
C LYS A 131 -7.12 27.12 0.46
N ALA A 132 -7.83 26.13 -0.08
CA ALA A 132 -9.13 26.33 -0.68
C ALA A 132 -10.17 26.78 0.36
N ALA A 133 -10.16 26.19 1.56
CA ALA A 133 -11.05 26.57 2.66
C ALA A 133 -10.78 27.99 3.16
N SER A 134 -9.52 28.36 3.37
CA SER A 134 -9.13 29.72 3.77
C SER A 134 -9.50 30.76 2.70
N ALA A 135 -9.32 30.45 1.42
CA ALA A 135 -9.73 31.36 0.33
C ALA A 135 -11.27 31.52 0.26
N ARG A 136 -12.04 30.46 0.56
CA ARG A 136 -13.51 30.55 0.65
C ARG A 136 -13.94 31.41 1.84
N ARG A 137 -13.35 31.21 3.02
CA ARG A 137 -13.63 32.01 4.21
C ARG A 137 -13.34 33.50 4.00
N ALA A 138 -12.20 33.83 3.41
CA ALA A 138 -11.85 35.22 3.11
C ALA A 138 -12.85 35.89 2.16
N ARG A 139 -13.34 35.17 1.14
CA ARG A 139 -14.38 35.68 0.24
C ARG A 139 -15.72 35.86 0.92
N GLN A 140 -16.09 34.96 1.82
CA GLN A 140 -17.33 35.06 2.57
C GLN A 140 -17.30 36.29 3.49
N ALA A 141 -16.21 36.49 4.24
CA ALA A 141 -16.04 37.67 5.09
C ALA A 141 -16.07 38.98 4.29
N GLN A 142 -15.50 39.02 3.08
CA GLN A 142 -15.59 40.20 2.20
C GLN A 142 -17.01 40.50 1.74
N ARG A 143 -17.84 39.47 1.51
CA ARG A 143 -19.25 39.66 1.12
C ARG A 143 -20.07 40.17 2.30
N GLU A 144 -19.90 39.55 3.46
CA GLU A 144 -20.57 39.96 4.69
C GLU A 144 -20.22 41.43 5.03
N ALA A 145 -18.94 41.83 4.92
CA ALA A 145 -18.54 43.21 5.13
C ALA A 145 -19.18 44.19 4.13
N ALA A 146 -19.27 43.82 2.84
CA ALA A 146 -19.93 44.66 1.84
C ALA A 146 -21.45 44.77 2.08
N GLU A 147 -22.10 43.68 2.48
CA GLU A 147 -23.52 43.66 2.86
C GLU A 147 -23.79 44.52 4.11
N GLU A 148 -22.87 44.52 5.08
CA GLU A 148 -22.92 45.40 6.26
C GLU A 148 -22.75 46.87 5.87
N GLU A 149 -21.80 47.20 4.99
CA GLU A 149 -21.60 48.55 4.46
C GLU A 149 -22.85 49.05 3.73
N ASP A 150 -23.41 48.26 2.80
CA ASP A 150 -24.63 48.57 2.06
C ASP A 150 -25.82 48.83 3.02
N ALA A 151 -25.96 48.02 4.08
CA ALA A 151 -27.00 48.19 5.09
C ALA A 151 -26.82 49.49 5.89
N ILE A 152 -25.59 49.86 6.24
CA ILE A 152 -25.27 51.12 6.92
C ILE A 152 -25.62 52.30 6.00
N GLU A 153 -25.21 52.25 4.72
CA GLU A 153 -25.51 53.30 3.75
C GLU A 153 -27.02 53.49 3.56
N ALA A 154 -27.79 52.41 3.46
CA ALA A 154 -29.23 52.46 3.36
C ALA A 154 -29.88 53.12 4.60
N LEU A 155 -29.39 52.81 5.81
CA LEU A 155 -29.86 53.44 7.05
C LEU A 155 -29.54 54.94 7.10
N VAL A 156 -28.34 55.33 6.66
CA VAL A 156 -27.92 56.75 6.57
C VAL A 156 -28.79 57.50 5.56
N ALA A 157 -29.03 56.92 4.38
CA ALA A 157 -29.90 57.50 3.35
C ALA A 157 -31.33 57.69 3.89
N LEU A 158 -31.92 56.68 4.54
CA LEU A 158 -33.23 56.77 5.17
C LEU A 158 -33.29 57.88 6.23
N ARG A 159 -32.25 58.04 7.04
CA ARG A 159 -32.16 59.12 8.03
C ARG A 159 -32.14 60.49 7.35
N SER A 160 -31.37 60.65 6.28
CA SER A 160 -31.25 61.89 5.53
C SER A 160 -32.58 62.31 4.87
N HIS A 161 -33.33 61.35 4.30
CA HIS A 161 -34.65 61.59 3.72
C HIS A 161 -35.67 62.04 4.78
N ARG A 162 -35.66 61.43 5.98
CA ARG A 162 -36.53 61.84 7.08
C ARG A 162 -36.22 63.27 7.57
N THR A 163 -34.95 63.65 7.62
CA THR A 163 -34.56 65.02 8.00
C THR A 163 -34.96 66.05 6.95
N ALA A 164 -34.79 65.73 5.66
CA ALA A 164 -35.21 66.60 4.56
C ALA A 164 -36.74 66.81 4.53
N GLN A 165 -37.53 65.76 4.76
CA GLN A 165 -39.00 65.87 4.82
C GLN A 165 -39.51 66.68 6.03
N ARG A 166 -38.77 66.70 7.15
CA ARG A 166 -39.13 67.49 8.34
C ARG A 166 -38.72 68.96 8.25
N GLY A 167 -37.68 69.29 7.49
CA GLY A 167 -37.26 70.68 7.24
C GLY A 167 -38.03 71.40 6.13
N ALA A 168 -38.83 70.67 5.34
CA ALA A 168 -39.69 71.21 4.29
C ALA A 168 -41.15 71.47 4.75
N ARG A 169 -41.41 71.43 6.06
CA ARG A 169 -42.67 71.83 6.71
C ARG A 169 -42.43 73.06 7.56
#